data_AF-A0A7S3C603-F1
#
_entry.id   AF-A0A7S3C603-F1
#
_cell.length_a   1.000
_cell.length_b   1.000
_cell.length_c   1.000
_cell.angle_alpha   90.00
_cell.angle_beta   90.00
_cell.angle_gamma   90.00
#
_symmetry.space_group_name_H-M   'P 1'
#
loop_
_entity.id
_entity.type
_entity.pdbx_description
1 polymer ?
#
loop_
_entity_poly.entity_id
_entity_poly.type
_entity_poly.pdbx_seq_one_letter_code
_entity_poly.pdbx_strand_id
1 'polypeptide(L)'
;MAPPIRVRRPTCEQERVRPRARPTRASCEGTSPRGPPQRAPRVCEEESSCAKSGRRHALSLCVFSSFSPQFLWGVRSERTLAAPVGSLRAPTARERAAIKDGLSQVSKGKAPVLLRLVFHDAGTFDRETGRGGPNGSVRFELDRPESRGLKRGLKVVGDVKESIAAKGKVDLSYADLIVVLGAWAVEVCGGPRMDVLIGRIDASEPDAENMIPDENLPAQGIKESFARMGLDTLDLVALSGSHALGGKGYGDPLTFDNVYYKTLLEKPWLSQDSMKQMIGIPSDRVLPDDLECRPIIEKYASSQAAFFADFASSYAKITTLGYSS
;
A
#
# COMPACT_ATOMS: atom_id res chain seq x y z
N MET A 1 -26.53 66.37 2.29
CA MET A 1 -26.98 66.13 0.89
C MET A 1 -25.83 65.49 0.13
N ALA A 2 -25.98 64.22 -0.23
CA ALA A 2 -25.05 63.45 -1.06
C ALA A 2 -25.87 62.85 -2.23
N PRO A 3 -25.32 62.74 -3.46
CA PRO A 3 -26.10 62.34 -4.64
C PRO A 3 -26.27 60.82 -4.71
N PRO A 4 -27.27 60.30 -5.45
CA PRO A 4 -27.53 58.87 -5.51
C PRO A 4 -26.55 58.15 -6.45
N ILE A 5 -26.07 56.99 -6.00
CA ILE A 5 -25.20 56.08 -6.74
C ILE A 5 -26.03 55.34 -7.81
N ARG A 6 -25.67 55.55 -9.09
CA ARG A 6 -26.24 54.85 -10.25
C ARG A 6 -25.66 53.43 -10.36
N VAL A 7 -26.48 52.41 -10.17
CA VAL A 7 -26.15 51.01 -10.48
C VAL A 7 -26.18 50.81 -12.00
N ARG A 8 -25.03 50.50 -12.61
CA ARG A 8 -24.95 50.08 -14.03
C ARG A 8 -25.09 48.55 -14.10
N ARG A 9 -26.09 48.08 -14.86
CA ARG A 9 -26.23 46.67 -15.25
C ARG A 9 -25.20 46.35 -16.35
N PRO A 10 -24.50 45.21 -16.32
CA PRO A 10 -23.70 44.77 -17.45
C PRO A 10 -24.60 44.12 -18.51
N THR A 11 -24.49 44.63 -19.74
CA THR A 11 -25.10 44.06 -20.95
C THR A 11 -24.33 42.83 -21.41
N CYS A 12 -25.10 41.79 -21.77
CA CYS A 12 -24.61 40.55 -22.36
C CYS A 12 -24.20 40.81 -23.81
N GLU A 13 -22.92 40.64 -24.14
CA GLU A 13 -22.41 40.71 -25.51
C GLU A 13 -21.97 39.30 -25.92
N GLN A 14 -22.66 38.77 -26.93
CA GLN A 14 -22.46 37.42 -27.47
C GLN A 14 -21.28 37.41 -28.43
N GLU A 15 -20.18 36.77 -28.03
CA GLU A 15 -19.04 36.53 -28.93
C GLU A 15 -19.26 35.22 -29.71
N ARG A 16 -19.46 35.34 -31.03
CA ARG A 16 -19.54 34.22 -31.97
C ARG A 16 -18.15 33.61 -32.18
N VAL A 17 -17.96 32.37 -31.71
CA VAL A 17 -16.84 31.52 -32.14
C VAL A 17 -17.35 30.43 -33.09
N ARG A 18 -16.69 30.35 -34.25
CA ARG A 18 -17.03 29.53 -35.41
C ARG A 18 -16.81 28.01 -35.16
N PRO A 19 -17.63 27.13 -35.77
CA PRO A 19 -17.48 25.68 -35.60
C PRO A 19 -16.28 25.12 -36.40
N ARG A 20 -15.47 24.27 -35.77
CA ARG A 20 -14.46 23.45 -36.46
C ARG A 20 -15.14 22.27 -37.17
N ALA A 21 -14.75 22.05 -38.42
CA ALA A 21 -15.26 21.04 -39.32
C ALA A 21 -14.93 19.61 -38.89
N ARG A 22 -15.90 18.70 -39.05
CA ARG A 22 -15.74 17.24 -39.03
C ARG A 22 -15.02 16.76 -40.30
N PRO A 23 -14.11 15.78 -40.21
CA PRO A 23 -13.74 14.98 -41.37
C PRO A 23 -14.84 13.96 -41.68
N THR A 24 -15.14 13.86 -42.96
CA THR A 24 -16.16 13.05 -43.61
C THR A 24 -15.86 11.56 -43.58
N ARG A 25 -16.92 10.78 -43.36
CA ARG A 25 -17.03 9.33 -43.51
C ARG A 25 -17.08 8.99 -45.00
N ALA A 26 -16.14 8.17 -45.49
CA ALA A 26 -16.26 7.54 -46.81
C ALA A 26 -16.92 6.16 -46.64
N SER A 27 -18.07 5.99 -47.28
CA SER A 27 -18.69 4.69 -47.55
C SER A 27 -18.41 4.32 -48.99
N CYS A 28 -17.96 3.09 -49.24
CA CYS A 28 -18.13 2.41 -50.52
C CYS A 28 -18.83 1.06 -50.24
N GLU A 29 -20.01 0.89 -50.83
CA GLU A 29 -20.60 -0.40 -51.19
C GLU A 29 -19.61 -1.15 -52.10
N GLY A 30 -19.51 -2.47 -52.22
CA GLY A 30 -20.30 -3.62 -51.81
C GLY A 30 -19.95 -4.71 -52.84
N THR A 31 -19.67 -5.95 -52.41
CA THR A 31 -19.85 -7.19 -53.19
C THR A 31 -19.44 -8.42 -52.36
N SER A 32 -20.40 -9.32 -52.15
CA SER A 32 -20.17 -10.71 -51.72
C SER A 32 -19.98 -11.58 -52.97
N PRO A 33 -19.25 -12.72 -52.93
CA PRO A 33 -19.91 -13.98 -52.55
C PRO A 33 -19.04 -15.03 -51.81
N ARG A 34 -19.73 -15.80 -50.94
CA ARG A 34 -19.63 -17.26 -50.66
C ARG A 34 -18.29 -17.93 -50.28
N GLY A 35 -18.27 -18.54 -49.08
CA GLY A 35 -17.95 -19.97 -48.89
C GLY A 35 -16.66 -20.36 -48.13
N PRO A 36 -16.65 -21.44 -47.29
CA PRO A 36 -15.68 -21.72 -46.20
C PRO A 36 -14.64 -22.81 -46.61
N PRO A 37 -13.81 -23.47 -45.74
CA PRO A 37 -13.74 -23.48 -44.27
C PRO A 37 -12.33 -23.46 -43.60
N GLN A 38 -12.40 -23.59 -42.27
CA GLN A 38 -11.40 -23.60 -41.20
C GLN A 38 -10.22 -24.58 -41.37
N ARG A 39 -9.04 -24.20 -40.86
CA ARG A 39 -7.96 -25.11 -40.46
C ARG A 39 -7.25 -24.59 -39.20
N ALA A 40 -7.14 -25.46 -38.21
CA ALA A 40 -6.48 -25.25 -36.92
C ALA A 40 -4.95 -25.03 -37.04
N PRO A 41 -4.30 -24.38 -36.07
CA PRO A 41 -2.84 -24.34 -35.99
C PRO A 41 -2.26 -25.61 -35.37
N ARG A 42 -1.09 -25.98 -35.90
CA ARG A 42 -0.31 -27.17 -35.60
C ARG A 42 0.41 -27.07 -34.25
N VAL A 43 0.43 -28.19 -33.55
CA VAL A 43 1.36 -28.53 -32.47
C VAL A 43 2.73 -28.83 -33.09
N CYS A 44 3.79 -28.31 -32.48
CA CYS A 44 5.16 -28.76 -32.71
C CYS A 44 5.64 -29.45 -31.43
N GLU A 45 5.72 -30.78 -31.47
CA GLU A 45 6.59 -31.58 -30.61
C GLU A 45 7.74 -32.08 -31.50
N GLU A 46 8.97 -31.99 -31.02
CA GLU A 46 10.10 -32.78 -31.52
C GLU A 46 10.57 -33.75 -30.44
N GLU A 47 10.88 -34.95 -30.91
CA GLU A 47 11.24 -36.18 -30.20
C GLU A 47 12.65 -36.11 -29.57
N SER A 48 13.16 -37.03 -28.73
CA SER A 48 13.25 -38.50 -28.91
C SER A 48 13.80 -39.16 -27.61
N SER A 49 13.20 -40.27 -27.15
CA SER A 49 13.63 -41.69 -27.31
C SER A 49 15.05 -42.01 -26.77
N CYS A 50 15.21 -42.63 -25.58
CA CYS A 50 15.04 -44.04 -25.17
C CYS A 50 16.22 -44.99 -25.51
N ALA A 51 16.92 -45.49 -24.49
CA ALA A 51 17.44 -46.86 -24.46
C ALA A 51 17.82 -47.31 -23.02
N LYS A 52 17.36 -48.51 -22.65
CA LYS A 52 17.61 -49.27 -21.42
C LYS A 52 18.97 -49.98 -21.48
N SER A 53 19.62 -50.23 -20.34
CA SER A 53 20.23 -51.55 -20.01
C SER A 53 20.92 -51.59 -18.63
N GLY A 54 20.52 -52.57 -17.80
CA GLY A 54 21.41 -53.58 -17.22
C GLY A 54 22.48 -53.20 -16.18
N ARG A 55 22.18 -53.47 -14.90
CA ARG A 55 23.17 -53.72 -13.83
C ARG A 55 23.80 -55.10 -13.97
N ARG A 56 25.12 -55.24 -13.81
CA ARG A 56 25.85 -56.39 -13.17
C ARG A 56 27.26 -55.96 -12.74
N HIS A 57 27.80 -56.75 -11.80
CA HIS A 57 28.84 -56.46 -10.81
C HIS A 57 30.29 -56.34 -11.32
N ALA A 58 31.15 -55.66 -10.55
CA ALA A 58 32.53 -56.10 -10.28
C ALA A 58 33.09 -55.40 -9.04
N LEU A 59 33.66 -56.21 -8.14
CA LEU A 59 34.46 -55.81 -6.99
C LEU A 59 35.77 -55.15 -7.45
N SER A 60 36.24 -54.14 -6.73
CA SER A 60 37.68 -53.93 -6.58
C SER A 60 37.98 -53.26 -5.24
N LEU A 61 38.80 -53.95 -4.46
CA LEU A 61 39.36 -53.54 -3.18
C LEU A 61 40.38 -52.42 -3.40
N CYS A 62 40.32 -51.37 -2.59
CA CYS A 62 41.52 -50.65 -2.17
C CYS A 62 41.36 -50.23 -0.70
N VAL A 63 42.16 -50.89 0.12
CA VAL A 63 42.45 -50.64 1.53
C VAL A 63 43.14 -49.28 1.63
N PHE A 64 42.68 -48.39 2.53
CA PHE A 64 43.58 -47.58 3.36
C PHE A 64 42.88 -47.17 4.66
N SER A 65 43.48 -47.63 5.74
CA SER A 65 43.30 -47.21 7.12
C SER A 65 43.49 -45.70 7.29
N SER A 66 42.61 -45.05 8.05
CA SER A 66 42.96 -44.52 9.38
C SER A 66 41.84 -43.65 9.96
N PHE A 67 41.50 -43.98 11.20
CA PHE A 67 41.11 -43.08 12.30
C PHE A 67 40.01 -42.03 12.07
N SER A 68 38.85 -42.33 12.68
CA SER A 68 37.88 -41.34 13.14
C SER A 68 38.54 -40.28 14.05
N PRO A 69 38.03 -39.04 14.04
CA PRO A 69 37.14 -38.68 15.14
C PRO A 69 35.84 -38.07 14.63
N GLN A 70 34.74 -38.50 15.24
CA GLN A 70 33.42 -37.92 15.11
C GLN A 70 33.44 -36.47 15.57
N PHE A 71 33.49 -35.52 14.64
CA PHE A 71 33.04 -34.16 14.88
C PHE A 71 31.53 -34.14 14.71
N LEU A 72 30.81 -34.22 15.82
CA LEU A 72 29.41 -33.80 15.89
C LEU A 72 29.37 -32.31 15.54
N TRP A 73 29.04 -32.00 14.29
CA TRP A 73 28.64 -30.66 13.90
C TRP A 73 27.31 -30.40 14.59
N GLY A 74 27.39 -29.83 15.80
CA GLY A 74 26.24 -29.20 16.42
C GLY A 74 25.72 -28.18 15.43
N VAL A 75 24.48 -28.36 14.98
CA VAL A 75 23.73 -27.30 14.31
C VAL A 75 23.61 -26.18 15.33
N ARG A 76 24.55 -25.24 15.26
CA ARG A 76 24.49 -24.00 16.02
C ARG A 76 23.36 -23.23 15.38
N SER A 77 22.18 -23.27 16.01
CA SER A 77 21.13 -22.31 15.74
C SER A 77 21.76 -20.93 15.93
N GLU A 78 22.06 -20.27 14.80
CA GLU A 78 22.31 -18.86 14.78
C GLU A 78 21.01 -18.20 15.25
N ARG A 79 20.92 -17.92 16.55
CA ARG A 79 20.10 -16.79 16.98
C ARG A 79 20.78 -15.58 16.40
N THR A 80 20.33 -15.19 15.21
CA THR A 80 20.59 -13.87 14.65
C THR A 80 20.21 -12.88 15.75
N LEU A 81 21.21 -12.25 16.36
CA LEU A 81 20.98 -11.18 17.32
C LEU A 81 20.26 -10.08 16.52
N ALA A 82 19.00 -9.84 16.86
CA ALA A 82 18.24 -8.73 16.28
C ALA A 82 19.09 -7.46 16.39
N ALA A 83 19.19 -6.71 15.30
CA ALA A 83 19.82 -5.39 15.30
C ALA A 83 19.25 -4.56 16.47
N PRO A 84 20.06 -3.69 17.11
CA PRO A 84 19.55 -2.88 18.22
C PRO A 84 18.37 -2.05 17.72
N VAL A 85 17.17 -2.41 18.19
CA VAL A 85 15.94 -1.68 17.92
C VAL A 85 16.12 -0.29 18.51
N GLY A 86 16.18 0.75 17.67
CA GLY A 86 16.29 2.14 18.14
C GLY A 86 15.13 2.46 19.08
N SER A 87 15.34 3.30 20.10
CA SER A 87 14.23 3.73 20.97
C SER A 87 13.44 4.84 20.28
N LEU A 88 12.14 4.62 20.08
CA LEU A 88 11.25 5.63 19.53
C LEU A 88 11.02 6.74 20.55
N ARG A 89 11.00 7.99 20.08
CA ARG A 89 10.76 9.18 20.91
C ARG A 89 9.97 10.25 20.18
N ALA A 90 9.40 11.18 20.93
CA ALA A 90 8.87 12.39 20.33
C ALA A 90 10.00 13.17 19.61
N PRO A 91 9.72 13.79 18.45
CA PRO A 91 10.68 14.69 17.82
C PRO A 91 11.03 15.87 18.75
N THR A 92 12.22 16.42 18.62
CA THR A 92 12.61 17.68 19.26
C THR A 92 11.91 18.87 18.58
N ALA A 93 11.96 20.06 19.20
CA ALA A 93 11.44 21.27 18.56
C ALA A 93 12.11 21.57 17.21
N ARG A 94 13.43 21.31 17.11
CA ARG A 94 14.20 21.48 15.88
C ARG A 94 13.77 20.49 14.79
N GLU A 95 13.60 19.21 15.14
CA GLU A 95 13.11 18.19 14.21
C GLU A 95 11.69 18.49 13.74
N ARG A 96 10.78 18.89 14.65
CA ARG A 96 9.42 19.32 14.27
C ARG A 96 9.43 20.47 13.28
N ALA A 97 10.26 21.49 13.53
CA ALA A 97 10.37 22.64 12.64
C ALA A 97 10.90 22.23 11.25
N ALA A 98 11.93 21.38 11.21
CA ALA A 98 12.49 20.87 9.96
C ALA A 98 11.47 20.01 9.18
N ILE A 99 10.78 19.09 9.86
CA ILE A 99 9.69 18.29 9.27
C ILE A 99 8.62 19.20 8.68
N LYS A 100 8.15 20.20 9.44
CA LYS A 100 7.12 21.14 8.98
C LYS A 100 7.53 21.88 7.71
N ASP A 101 8.78 22.35 7.63
CA ASP A 101 9.32 23.01 6.44
C ASP A 101 9.46 22.03 5.26
N GLY A 102 9.94 20.81 5.51
CA GLY A 102 10.02 19.77 4.49
C GLY A 102 8.65 19.39 3.92
N LEU A 103 7.61 19.37 4.75
CA LEU A 103 6.24 19.05 4.33
C LEU A 103 5.56 20.18 3.55
N SER A 104 5.98 21.44 3.71
CA SER A 104 5.31 22.57 3.04
C SER A 104 5.45 22.56 1.52
N GLN A 105 6.40 21.80 0.99
CA GLN A 105 6.59 21.62 -0.46
C GLN A 105 5.79 20.43 -1.03
N VAL A 106 5.13 19.63 -0.18
CA VAL A 106 4.42 18.42 -0.61
C VAL A 106 2.98 18.76 -1.02
N SER A 107 2.62 18.40 -2.25
CA SER A 107 1.25 18.58 -2.74
C SER A 107 0.27 17.59 -2.09
N LYS A 108 -0.91 18.07 -1.69
CA LYS A 108 -2.02 17.25 -1.16
C LYS A 108 -2.36 16.04 -2.04
N GLY A 109 -2.20 16.15 -3.37
CA GLY A 109 -2.42 15.04 -4.30
C GLY A 109 -1.49 13.83 -4.11
N LYS A 110 -0.43 13.97 -3.31
CA LYS A 110 0.47 12.86 -2.93
C LYS A 110 0.00 12.09 -1.70
N ALA A 111 -0.96 12.61 -0.94
CA ALA A 111 -1.44 12.00 0.29
C ALA A 111 -1.79 10.50 0.15
N PRO A 112 -2.57 10.05 -0.86
CA PRO A 112 -2.94 8.63 -0.95
C PRO A 112 -1.74 7.68 -1.11
N VAL A 113 -0.73 8.05 -1.90
CA VAL A 113 0.44 7.18 -2.10
C VAL A 113 1.38 7.19 -0.89
N LEU A 114 1.45 8.32 -0.16
CA LEU A 114 2.25 8.42 1.06
C LEU A 114 1.64 7.61 2.19
N LEU A 115 0.31 7.67 2.38
CA LEU A 115 -0.37 6.84 3.36
C LEU A 115 -0.23 5.35 3.02
N ARG A 116 -0.39 4.97 1.74
CA ARG A 116 -0.17 3.60 1.28
C ARG A 116 1.26 3.12 1.56
N LEU A 117 2.27 3.98 1.40
CA LEU A 117 3.67 3.63 1.66
C LEU A 117 3.89 3.16 3.10
N VAL A 118 3.20 3.76 4.07
CA VAL A 118 3.28 3.36 5.48
C VAL A 118 2.83 1.92 5.69
N PHE A 119 1.68 1.53 5.11
CA PHE A 119 1.20 0.16 5.23
C PHE A 119 2.12 -0.84 4.54
N HIS A 120 2.68 -0.49 3.38
CA HIS A 120 3.59 -1.38 2.66
C HIS A 120 4.96 -1.54 3.34
N ASP A 121 5.40 -0.55 4.13
CA ASP A 121 6.61 -0.67 4.94
C ASP A 121 6.30 -1.44 6.23
N ALA A 122 5.27 -1.05 6.98
CA ALA A 122 4.94 -1.66 8.27
C ALA A 122 4.31 -3.05 8.16
N GLY A 123 3.63 -3.35 7.04
CA GLY A 123 2.83 -4.56 6.83
C GLY A 123 3.65 -5.85 6.75
N THR A 124 4.97 -5.73 6.62
CA THR A 124 5.91 -6.86 6.61
C THR A 124 6.17 -7.44 8.00
N PHE A 125 5.76 -6.74 9.07
CA PHE A 125 6.06 -7.15 10.43
C PHE A 125 5.46 -8.51 10.78
N ASP A 126 6.26 -9.30 11.50
CA ASP A 126 5.85 -10.55 12.10
C ASP A 126 6.26 -10.56 13.57
N ARG A 127 5.28 -10.59 14.46
CA ARG A 127 5.49 -10.57 15.91
C ARG A 127 6.19 -11.82 16.43
N GLU A 128 6.09 -12.96 15.73
CA GLU A 128 6.69 -14.22 16.17
C GLU A 128 8.20 -14.21 15.94
N THR A 129 8.63 -13.70 14.79
CA THR A 129 10.04 -13.59 14.43
C THR A 129 10.69 -12.27 14.85
N GLY A 130 9.87 -11.24 15.12
CA GLY A 130 10.32 -9.88 15.39
C GLY A 130 10.95 -9.20 14.18
N ARG A 131 10.73 -9.73 12.97
CA ARG A 131 11.30 -9.21 11.71
C ARG A 131 10.30 -8.34 10.97
N GLY A 132 10.83 -7.49 10.10
CA GLY A 132 10.09 -6.54 9.28
C GLY A 132 9.56 -5.34 10.06
N GLY A 133 8.54 -4.68 9.51
CA GLY A 133 7.88 -3.54 10.12
C GLY A 133 8.35 -2.18 9.59
N PRO A 134 7.95 -1.07 10.24
CA PRO A 134 8.21 0.28 9.77
C PRO A 134 9.70 0.63 9.93
N ASN A 135 10.53 0.12 9.04
CA ASN A 135 11.99 0.19 9.06
C ASN A 135 12.55 0.76 7.75
N GLY A 136 11.71 1.18 6.80
CA GLY A 136 12.12 1.73 5.51
C GLY A 136 12.63 0.69 4.51
N SER A 137 12.39 -0.61 4.71
CA SER A 137 12.77 -1.70 3.78
C SER A 137 12.07 -1.58 2.44
N VAL A 138 10.88 -0.95 2.39
CA VAL A 138 10.07 -0.79 1.16
C VAL A 138 10.85 -0.12 0.01
N ARG A 139 11.94 0.60 0.33
CA ARG A 139 12.91 1.14 -0.65
C ARG A 139 13.54 0.09 -1.56
N PHE A 140 13.69 -1.14 -1.06
CA PHE A 140 14.33 -2.26 -1.74
C PHE A 140 13.30 -3.23 -2.35
N GLU A 141 12.01 -2.94 -2.22
CA GLU A 141 10.90 -3.86 -2.54
C GLU A 141 10.02 -3.36 -3.70
N LEU A 142 10.49 -2.32 -4.40
CA LEU A 142 9.69 -1.59 -5.40
C LEU A 142 9.35 -2.40 -6.67
N ASP A 143 10.12 -3.44 -6.97
CA ASP A 143 9.92 -4.31 -8.13
C ASP A 143 8.89 -5.42 -7.86
N ARG A 144 8.43 -5.57 -6.60
CA ARG A 144 7.42 -6.56 -6.23
C ARG A 144 6.03 -6.19 -6.77
N PRO A 145 5.19 -7.16 -7.15
CA PRO A 145 3.84 -6.90 -7.67
C PRO A 145 2.98 -6.00 -6.77
N GLU A 146 3.01 -6.24 -5.46
CA GLU A 146 2.29 -5.50 -4.44
C GLU A 146 2.78 -4.05 -4.30
N SER A 147 4.05 -3.78 -4.60
CA SER A 147 4.68 -2.45 -4.48
C SER A 147 4.45 -1.55 -5.68
N ARG A 148 3.64 -1.99 -6.66
CA ARG A 148 3.39 -1.25 -7.89
C ARG A 148 2.90 0.17 -7.61
N GLY A 149 3.62 1.15 -8.15
CA GLY A 149 3.29 2.56 -8.04
C GLY A 149 3.77 3.25 -6.74
N LEU A 150 4.50 2.57 -5.85
CA LEU A 150 5.06 3.17 -4.64
C LEU A 150 6.30 4.03 -4.90
N LYS A 151 7.04 3.77 -6.00
CA LYS A 151 8.23 4.56 -6.41
C LYS A 151 7.98 6.07 -6.42
N ARG A 152 6.78 6.51 -6.81
CA ARG A 152 6.41 7.94 -6.83
C ARG A 152 6.22 8.53 -5.43
N GLY A 153 5.78 7.74 -4.46
CA GLY A 153 5.69 8.14 -3.06
C GLY A 153 7.08 8.19 -2.43
N LEU A 154 7.89 7.16 -2.67
CA LEU A 154 9.28 7.10 -2.22
C LEU A 154 10.14 8.25 -2.74
N LYS A 155 9.92 8.69 -3.99
CA LYS A 155 10.55 9.91 -4.51
C LYS A 155 10.23 11.13 -3.64
N VAL A 156 8.98 11.30 -3.23
CA VAL A 156 8.57 12.43 -2.36
C VAL A 156 9.25 12.33 -1.00
N VAL A 157 9.37 11.12 -0.43
CA VAL A 157 10.13 10.91 0.82
C VAL A 157 11.58 11.37 0.67
N GLY A 158 12.25 10.99 -0.43
CA GLY A 158 13.61 11.42 -0.74
C GLY A 158 13.73 12.94 -0.91
N ASP A 159 12.85 13.56 -1.69
CA ASP A 159 12.82 15.01 -1.91
C ASP A 159 12.63 15.78 -0.58
N VAL A 160 11.81 15.24 0.35
CA VAL A 160 11.63 15.80 1.70
C VAL A 160 12.88 15.60 2.57
N LYS A 161 13.48 14.40 2.55
CA LYS A 161 14.72 14.10 3.29
C LYS A 161 15.85 15.05 2.89
N GLU A 162 16.06 15.23 1.58
CA GLU A 162 17.08 16.13 1.03
C GLU A 162 16.83 17.59 1.45
N SER A 163 15.58 18.06 1.37
CA SER A 163 15.20 19.42 1.78
C SER A 163 15.46 19.66 3.28
N ILE A 164 15.10 18.69 4.13
CA ILE A 164 15.34 18.74 5.58
C ILE A 164 16.84 18.73 5.90
N ALA A 165 17.62 17.89 5.24
CA ALA A 165 19.06 17.83 5.43
C ALA A 165 19.75 19.15 5.02
N ALA A 166 19.36 19.71 3.87
CA ALA A 166 19.93 20.95 3.34
C ALA A 166 19.62 22.17 4.22
N LYS A 167 18.38 22.28 4.74
CA LYS A 167 17.92 23.47 5.48
C LYS A 167 18.05 23.34 6.99
N GLY A 168 17.64 22.20 7.54
CA GLY A 168 17.54 21.96 8.98
C GLY A 168 18.80 21.38 9.61
N LYS A 169 19.71 20.82 8.80
CA LYS A 169 20.85 20.00 9.26
C LYS A 169 20.41 18.95 10.29
N VAL A 170 19.24 18.35 10.07
CA VAL A 170 18.69 17.23 10.82
C VAL A 170 18.73 16.04 9.89
N ASP A 171 19.22 14.90 10.37
CA ASP A 171 19.18 13.65 9.62
C ASP A 171 18.08 12.76 10.20
N LEU A 172 17.00 12.60 9.43
CA LEU A 172 15.89 11.69 9.74
C LEU A 172 15.97 10.49 8.81
N SER A 173 15.76 9.28 9.33
CA SER A 173 15.73 8.06 8.51
C SER A 173 14.60 8.11 7.48
N TYR A 174 14.74 7.33 6.40
CA TYR A 174 13.62 7.12 5.48
C TYR A 174 12.43 6.51 6.21
N ALA A 175 12.68 5.55 7.12
CA ALA A 175 11.67 4.94 7.97
C ALA A 175 10.85 5.96 8.77
N ASP A 176 11.52 6.94 9.40
CA ASP A 176 10.83 8.02 10.12
C ASP A 176 10.02 8.91 9.18
N LEU A 177 10.57 9.27 8.01
CA LEU A 177 9.88 10.14 7.07
C LEU A 177 8.67 9.47 6.41
N ILE A 178 8.70 8.15 6.19
CA ILE A 178 7.56 7.38 5.67
C ILE A 178 6.35 7.55 6.60
N VAL A 179 6.52 7.28 7.90
CA VAL A 179 5.42 7.38 8.87
C VAL A 179 4.99 8.83 9.11
N VAL A 180 5.92 9.79 9.09
CA VAL A 180 5.59 11.21 9.24
C VAL A 180 4.75 11.71 8.04
N LEU A 181 5.12 11.31 6.82
CA LEU A 181 4.39 11.69 5.61
C LEU A 181 3.02 11.01 5.52
N GLY A 182 2.87 9.80 6.05
CA GLY A 182 1.56 9.16 6.16
C GLY A 182 0.63 9.87 7.16
N ALA A 183 1.14 10.28 8.32
CA ALA A 183 0.35 11.05 9.26
C ALA A 183 -0.06 12.42 8.70
N TRP A 184 0.88 13.10 8.03
CA TRP A 184 0.60 14.34 7.30
C TRP A 184 -0.45 14.14 6.20
N ALA A 185 -0.39 13.02 5.47
CA ALA A 185 -1.34 12.70 4.40
C ALA A 185 -2.79 12.61 4.92
N VAL A 186 -2.99 12.03 6.10
CA VAL A 186 -4.30 11.95 6.74
C VAL A 186 -4.77 13.34 7.20
N GLU A 187 -3.91 14.09 7.89
CA GLU A 187 -4.23 15.42 8.42
C GLU A 187 -4.59 16.43 7.30
N VAL A 188 -3.78 16.50 6.23
CA VAL A 188 -4.02 17.43 5.10
C VAL A 188 -5.28 17.07 4.30
N CYS A 189 -5.74 15.83 4.42
CA CYS A 189 -6.99 15.34 3.85
C CYS A 189 -8.20 15.49 4.77
N GLY A 190 -8.05 16.12 5.95
CA GLY A 190 -9.15 16.40 6.88
C GLY A 190 -9.36 15.34 7.96
N GLY A 191 -8.47 14.35 8.05
CA GLY A 191 -8.46 13.34 9.09
C GLY A 191 -7.89 13.84 10.42
N PRO A 192 -7.75 12.95 11.41
CA PRO A 192 -7.20 13.30 12.71
C PRO A 192 -5.72 13.66 12.61
N ARG A 193 -5.30 14.58 13.49
CA ARG A 193 -3.88 14.82 13.75
C ARG A 193 -3.32 13.67 14.59
N MET A 194 -2.20 13.10 14.16
CA MET A 194 -1.56 11.97 14.83
C MET A 194 -0.14 12.35 15.23
N ASP A 195 0.20 12.12 16.49
CA ASP A 195 1.55 12.32 16.99
C ASP A 195 2.42 11.11 16.63
N VAL A 196 3.45 11.35 15.81
CA VAL A 196 4.35 10.31 15.32
C VAL A 196 5.66 10.37 16.09
N LEU A 197 6.05 9.23 16.68
CA LEU A 197 7.38 9.06 17.25
C LEU A 197 8.41 8.87 16.13
N ILE A 198 9.65 9.29 16.36
CA ILE A 198 10.81 9.12 15.46
C ILE A 198 11.96 8.40 16.17
N GLY A 199 12.99 8.01 15.43
CA GLY A 199 14.13 7.24 15.93
C GLY A 199 14.26 5.87 15.26
N ARG A 200 13.51 5.62 14.18
CA ARG A 200 13.61 4.37 13.39
C ARG A 200 14.96 4.30 12.71
N ILE A 201 15.49 3.09 12.64
CA ILE A 201 16.73 2.81 11.92
C ILE A 201 16.35 2.28 10.54
N ASP A 202 16.96 2.85 9.50
CA ASP A 202 16.75 2.42 8.12
C ASP A 202 17.28 0.99 7.92
N ALA A 203 16.44 0.10 7.40
CA ALA A 203 16.85 -1.18 6.89
C ALA A 203 17.89 -1.02 5.76
N SER A 204 18.77 -2.01 5.61
CA SER A 204 19.75 -2.08 4.52
C SER A 204 19.41 -3.12 3.45
N GLU A 205 18.36 -3.90 3.68
CA GLU A 205 17.92 -5.01 2.84
C GLU A 205 16.38 -5.05 2.81
N PRO A 206 15.77 -5.71 1.79
CA PRO A 206 14.32 -5.89 1.76
C PRO A 206 13.85 -6.87 2.86
N ASP A 207 12.62 -6.70 3.32
CA ASP A 207 11.96 -7.66 4.19
C ASP A 207 11.46 -8.89 3.40
N ALA A 208 10.94 -9.90 4.09
CA ALA A 208 10.42 -11.11 3.46
C ALA A 208 9.30 -10.81 2.43
N GLU A 209 9.29 -11.57 1.34
CA GLU A 209 8.23 -11.50 0.33
C GLU A 209 6.90 -12.07 0.83
N ASN A 210 5.81 -11.71 0.17
CA ASN A 210 4.46 -12.24 0.43
C ASN A 210 3.92 -11.96 1.84
N MET A 211 4.41 -10.90 2.49
CA MET A 211 3.94 -10.50 3.82
C MET A 211 2.73 -9.55 3.75
N ILE A 212 2.58 -8.78 2.66
CA ILE A 212 1.45 -7.88 2.47
C ILE A 212 0.19 -8.69 2.12
N PRO A 213 -0.97 -8.45 2.77
CA PRO A 213 -2.19 -9.20 2.49
C PRO A 213 -2.66 -8.99 1.05
N ASP A 214 -2.98 -10.09 0.36
CA ASP A 214 -3.55 -10.05 -0.99
C ASP A 214 -4.96 -9.45 -0.97
N GLU A 215 -5.28 -8.64 -1.99
CA GLU A 215 -6.56 -7.94 -2.07
C GLU A 215 -7.77 -8.87 -2.31
N ASN A 216 -7.54 -10.15 -2.58
CA ASN A 216 -8.57 -11.17 -2.78
C ASN A 216 -8.77 -12.08 -1.56
N LEU A 217 -8.06 -11.85 -0.45
CA LEU A 217 -8.23 -12.66 0.75
C LEU A 217 -9.66 -12.55 1.31
N PRO A 218 -10.24 -13.66 1.80
CA PRO A 218 -11.47 -13.60 2.59
C PRO A 218 -11.19 -12.87 3.92
N ALA A 219 -12.25 -12.39 4.58
CA ALA A 219 -12.14 -11.64 5.84
C ALA A 219 -11.23 -12.33 6.88
N GLN A 220 -11.36 -13.65 7.00
CA GLN A 220 -10.52 -14.45 7.91
C GLN A 220 -9.02 -14.37 7.58
N GLY A 221 -8.63 -14.45 6.30
CA GLY A 221 -7.22 -14.35 5.90
C GLY A 221 -6.64 -12.95 6.10
N ILE A 222 -7.46 -11.91 5.96
CA ILE A 222 -7.05 -10.53 6.27
C ILE A 222 -6.86 -10.38 7.78
N LYS A 223 -7.78 -10.90 8.60
CA LYS A 223 -7.66 -10.94 10.07
C LYS A 223 -6.39 -11.66 10.51
N GLU A 224 -6.06 -12.80 9.90
CA GLU A 224 -4.82 -13.55 10.18
C GLU A 224 -3.56 -12.74 9.85
N SER A 225 -3.58 -12.01 8.73
CA SER A 225 -2.47 -11.12 8.35
C SER A 225 -2.25 -10.00 9.37
N PHE A 226 -3.33 -9.39 9.89
CA PHE A 226 -3.25 -8.38 10.94
C PHE A 226 -2.84 -8.98 12.29
N ALA A 227 -3.36 -10.15 12.64
CA ALA A 227 -3.00 -10.85 13.87
C ALA A 227 -1.51 -11.22 13.90
N ARG A 228 -0.90 -11.58 12.76
CA ARG A 228 0.55 -11.81 12.64
C ARG A 228 1.37 -10.57 13.01
N MET A 229 0.90 -9.38 12.63
CA MET A 229 1.52 -8.11 13.04
C MET A 229 1.28 -7.77 14.52
N GLY A 230 0.37 -8.48 15.19
CA GLY A 230 -0.08 -8.15 16.55
C GLY A 230 -1.19 -7.09 16.60
N LEU A 231 -1.90 -6.89 15.48
CA LEU A 231 -3.04 -5.98 15.35
C LEU A 231 -4.35 -6.78 15.43
N ASP A 232 -5.37 -6.22 16.08
CA ASP A 232 -6.67 -6.88 16.27
C ASP A 232 -7.69 -6.50 15.17
N THR A 233 -8.92 -7.02 15.28
CA THR A 233 -10.00 -6.74 14.32
C THR A 233 -10.38 -5.25 14.29
N LEU A 234 -10.26 -4.52 15.40
CA LEU A 234 -10.50 -3.08 15.43
C LEU A 234 -9.42 -2.35 14.63
N ASP A 235 -8.16 -2.73 14.82
CA ASP A 235 -7.04 -2.18 14.07
C ASP A 235 -7.16 -2.43 12.57
N LEU A 236 -7.58 -3.64 12.18
CA LEU A 236 -7.92 -3.98 10.80
C LEU A 236 -8.96 -3.00 10.24
N VAL A 237 -10.15 -2.94 10.85
CA VAL A 237 -11.26 -2.14 10.32
C VAL A 237 -10.92 -0.65 10.32
N ALA A 238 -10.22 -0.15 11.34
CA ALA A 238 -9.77 1.23 11.41
C ALA A 238 -8.78 1.53 10.27
N LEU A 239 -7.69 0.76 10.15
CA LEU A 239 -6.63 1.01 9.16
C LEU A 239 -7.12 0.83 7.71
N SER A 240 -8.08 -0.07 7.46
CA SER A 240 -8.78 -0.18 6.17
C SER A 240 -9.47 1.11 5.75
N GLY A 241 -9.83 1.99 6.68
CA GLY A 241 -10.32 3.35 6.41
C GLY A 241 -9.36 4.21 5.60
N SER A 242 -8.08 3.84 5.50
CA SER A 242 -7.12 4.46 4.58
C SER A 242 -7.56 4.42 3.11
N HIS A 243 -8.43 3.47 2.74
CA HIS A 243 -9.01 3.38 1.39
C HIS A 243 -10.00 4.52 1.06
N ALA A 244 -10.39 5.34 2.05
CA ALA A 244 -11.06 6.62 1.79
C ALA A 244 -10.20 7.55 0.90
N LEU A 245 -8.87 7.40 0.94
CA LEU A 245 -7.97 8.15 0.07
C LEU A 245 -7.59 7.36 -1.18
N GLY A 246 -7.58 8.07 -2.32
CA GLY A 246 -7.13 7.54 -3.60
C GLY A 246 -8.23 6.91 -4.44
N GLY A 247 -7.81 6.15 -5.46
CA GLY A 247 -8.66 5.76 -6.59
C GLY A 247 -9.52 4.50 -6.38
N LYS A 248 -9.92 4.17 -5.15
CA LYS A 248 -10.74 2.98 -4.88
C LYS A 248 -12.26 3.22 -4.99
N GLY A 249 -12.66 4.44 -5.32
CA GLY A 249 -14.06 4.78 -5.60
C GLY A 249 -14.90 5.14 -4.37
N TYR A 250 -14.26 5.32 -3.21
CA TYR A 250 -14.92 5.81 -2.00
C TYR A 250 -14.86 7.34 -1.97
N GLY A 251 -15.99 8.00 -2.24
CA GLY A 251 -16.11 9.46 -2.09
C GLY A 251 -15.08 10.29 -2.89
N ASP A 252 -14.65 11.41 -2.30
CA ASP A 252 -13.59 12.25 -2.86
C ASP A 252 -12.20 11.67 -2.51
N PRO A 253 -11.32 11.40 -3.50
CA PRO A 253 -10.06 10.69 -3.28
C PRO A 253 -9.02 11.44 -2.43
N LEU A 254 -9.29 12.70 -2.05
CA LEU A 254 -8.43 13.55 -1.24
C LEU A 254 -9.12 14.04 0.05
N THR A 255 -10.20 13.38 0.44
CA THR A 255 -10.94 13.64 1.67
C THR A 255 -10.91 12.38 2.54
N PHE A 256 -10.36 12.50 3.74
CA PHE A 256 -10.29 11.41 4.70
C PHE A 256 -11.50 11.53 5.64
N ASP A 257 -12.54 10.74 5.40
CA ASP A 257 -13.80 10.77 6.16
C ASP A 257 -14.39 9.36 6.33
N ASN A 258 -15.59 9.28 6.92
CA ASN A 258 -16.25 8.00 7.15
C ASN A 258 -17.15 7.54 5.98
N VAL A 259 -17.07 8.16 4.80
CA VAL A 259 -17.82 7.74 3.61
C VAL A 259 -17.44 6.32 3.22
N TYR A 260 -16.16 5.93 3.39
CA TYR A 260 -15.70 4.54 3.22
C TYR A 260 -16.66 3.54 3.88
N TYR A 261 -16.92 3.68 5.19
CA TYR A 261 -17.75 2.75 5.96
C TYR A 261 -19.22 2.82 5.57
N LYS A 262 -19.76 4.01 5.27
CA LYS A 262 -21.13 4.15 4.78
C LYS A 262 -21.31 3.39 3.46
N THR A 263 -20.37 3.56 2.54
CA THR A 263 -20.36 2.86 1.26
C THR A 263 -20.19 1.35 1.43
N LEU A 264 -19.40 0.87 2.41
CA LEU A 264 -19.31 -0.56 2.68
C LEU A 264 -20.67 -1.18 3.04
N LEU A 265 -21.47 -0.48 3.84
CA LEU A 265 -22.79 -0.95 4.25
C LEU A 265 -23.82 -0.90 3.11
N GLU A 266 -23.67 0.04 2.18
CA GLU A 266 -24.51 0.13 0.97
C GLU A 266 -24.23 -0.98 -0.04
N LYS A 267 -23.01 -1.56 -0.01
CA LYS A 267 -22.55 -2.61 -0.93
C LYS A 267 -22.83 -2.30 -2.40
N PRO A 268 -22.38 -1.13 -2.91
CA PRO A 268 -22.65 -0.71 -4.28
C PRO A 268 -22.16 -1.70 -5.34
N TRP A 269 -21.17 -2.53 -5.00
CA TRP A 269 -20.65 -3.56 -5.88
C TRP A 269 -21.62 -4.71 -6.19
N LEU A 270 -22.72 -4.82 -5.45
CA LEU A 270 -23.84 -5.74 -5.76
C LEU A 270 -24.87 -5.11 -6.71
N SER A 271 -24.70 -3.85 -7.07
CA SER A 271 -25.57 -3.15 -8.01
C SER A 271 -25.41 -3.68 -9.45
N GLN A 272 -26.44 -3.48 -10.26
CA GLN A 272 -26.38 -3.72 -11.72
C GLN A 272 -25.63 -2.61 -12.47
N ASP A 273 -25.35 -1.48 -11.81
CA ASP A 273 -24.56 -0.39 -12.37
C ASP A 273 -23.07 -0.78 -12.41
N SER A 274 -22.52 -0.88 -13.62
CA SER A 274 -21.12 -1.29 -13.85
C SER A 274 -20.11 -0.35 -13.19
N MET A 275 -20.43 0.94 -13.03
CA MET A 275 -19.54 1.87 -12.32
C MET A 275 -19.52 1.60 -10.82
N LYS A 276 -20.67 1.22 -10.24
CA LYS A 276 -20.78 0.86 -8.82
C LYS A 276 -20.11 -0.47 -8.49
N GLN A 277 -20.06 -1.41 -9.45
CA GLN A 277 -19.32 -2.68 -9.35
C GLN A 277 -17.80 -2.51 -9.21
N MET A 278 -17.25 -1.37 -9.63
CA MET A 278 -15.82 -1.09 -9.54
C MET A 278 -15.40 -0.48 -8.20
N ILE A 279 -16.34 -0.14 -7.31
CA ILE A 279 -16.03 0.46 -6.01
C ILE A 279 -15.42 -0.58 -5.07
N GLY A 280 -14.34 -0.20 -4.40
CA GLY A 280 -13.60 -1.04 -3.46
C GLY A 280 -12.81 -2.16 -4.11
N ILE A 281 -11.92 -2.77 -3.33
CA ILE A 281 -11.23 -4.02 -3.68
C ILE A 281 -11.93 -5.22 -3.04
N PRO A 282 -11.73 -6.46 -3.52
CA PRO A 282 -12.44 -7.63 -2.99
C PRO A 282 -12.33 -7.80 -1.47
N SER A 283 -11.17 -7.50 -0.90
CA SER A 283 -10.93 -7.54 0.55
C SER A 283 -11.76 -6.54 1.34
N ASP A 284 -12.06 -5.35 0.80
CA ASP A 284 -13.00 -4.41 1.43
C ASP A 284 -14.42 -5.01 1.49
N ARG A 285 -14.82 -5.66 0.39
CA ARG A 285 -16.20 -6.05 0.12
C ARG A 285 -16.68 -7.18 1.03
N VAL A 286 -15.76 -7.94 1.61
CA VAL A 286 -16.04 -9.05 2.53
C VAL A 286 -16.10 -8.62 4.00
N LEU A 287 -15.48 -7.49 4.38
CA LEU A 287 -15.49 -6.99 5.76
C LEU A 287 -16.90 -6.70 6.33
N PRO A 288 -17.86 -6.08 5.59
CA PRO A 288 -19.19 -5.82 6.16
C PRO A 288 -20.02 -7.09 6.40
N ASP A 289 -19.57 -8.25 5.92
CA ASP A 289 -20.21 -9.55 6.13
C ASP A 289 -19.57 -10.39 7.24
N ASP A 290 -18.39 -10.00 7.73
CA ASP A 290 -17.74 -10.63 8.87
C ASP A 290 -18.36 -10.19 10.20
N LEU A 291 -18.62 -11.15 11.09
CA LEU A 291 -19.35 -10.93 12.35
C LEU A 291 -18.62 -10.00 13.33
N GLU A 292 -17.29 -9.98 13.31
CA GLU A 292 -16.49 -9.13 14.19
C GLU A 292 -16.26 -7.75 13.58
N CYS A 293 -16.06 -7.68 12.25
CA CYS A 293 -15.83 -6.43 11.55
C CYS A 293 -17.09 -5.56 11.49
N ARG A 294 -18.25 -6.18 11.25
CA ARG A 294 -19.51 -5.47 10.97
C ARG A 294 -19.93 -4.47 12.06
N PRO A 295 -19.95 -4.81 13.37
CA PRO A 295 -20.31 -3.85 14.40
C PRO A 295 -19.38 -2.62 14.45
N ILE A 296 -18.10 -2.80 14.14
CA ILE A 296 -17.10 -1.73 14.09
C ILE A 296 -17.35 -0.83 12.87
N ILE A 297 -17.66 -1.42 11.71
CA ILE A 297 -18.04 -0.70 10.49
C ILE A 297 -19.30 0.14 10.74
N GLU A 298 -20.33 -0.42 11.38
CA GLU A 298 -21.57 0.30 11.72
C GLU A 298 -21.31 1.47 12.69
N LYS A 299 -20.43 1.28 13.69
CA LYS A 299 -19.95 2.35 14.59
C LYS A 299 -19.29 3.47 13.80
N TYR A 300 -18.39 3.16 12.88
CA TYR A 300 -17.66 4.17 12.10
C TYR A 300 -18.53 4.87 11.07
N ALA A 301 -19.46 4.14 10.41
CA ALA A 301 -20.42 4.73 9.49
C ALA A 301 -21.34 5.75 10.19
N SER A 302 -21.73 5.49 11.44
CA SER A 302 -22.56 6.38 12.25
C SER A 302 -21.78 7.51 12.96
N SER A 303 -20.48 7.32 13.22
CA SER A 303 -19.66 8.30 13.93
C SER A 303 -18.25 8.44 13.33
N GLN A 304 -18.03 9.52 12.59
CA GLN A 304 -16.70 9.89 12.09
C GLN A 304 -15.72 10.16 13.23
N ALA A 305 -16.18 10.72 14.36
CA ALA A 305 -15.32 10.97 15.51
C ALA A 305 -14.80 9.65 16.12
N ALA A 306 -15.64 8.61 16.18
CA ALA A 306 -15.21 7.29 16.62
C ALA A 306 -14.18 6.68 15.67
N PHE A 307 -14.43 6.77 14.36
CA PHE A 307 -13.46 6.34 13.36
C PHE A 307 -12.11 7.05 13.52
N PHE A 308 -12.12 8.37 13.64
CA PHE A 308 -10.89 9.15 13.74
C PHE A 308 -10.09 8.83 15.02
N ALA A 309 -10.77 8.63 16.15
CA ALA A 309 -10.12 8.26 17.40
C ALA A 309 -9.44 6.89 17.30
N ASP A 310 -10.16 5.89 16.79
CA ASP A 310 -9.62 4.54 16.67
C ASP A 310 -8.54 4.46 15.56
N PHE A 311 -8.71 5.18 14.44
CA PHE A 311 -7.70 5.28 13.38
C PHE A 311 -6.38 5.86 13.92
N ALA A 312 -6.42 6.94 14.70
CA ALA A 312 -5.22 7.53 15.27
C ALA A 312 -4.49 6.55 16.21
N SER A 313 -5.25 5.78 17.01
CA SER A 313 -4.72 4.75 17.90
C SER A 313 -4.07 3.60 17.11
N SER A 314 -4.77 3.07 16.11
CA SER A 314 -4.25 1.99 15.26
C SER A 314 -3.07 2.44 14.40
N TYR A 315 -3.05 3.70 13.96
CA TYR A 315 -1.91 4.30 13.26
C TYR A 315 -0.67 4.37 14.16
N ALA A 316 -0.84 4.75 15.42
CA ALA A 316 0.25 4.69 16.40
C ALA A 316 0.77 3.25 16.53
N LYS A 317 -0.12 2.26 16.72
CA LYS A 317 0.28 0.84 16.83
C LYS A 317 1.05 0.34 15.60
N ILE A 318 0.52 0.52 14.39
CA ILE A 318 1.17 0.01 13.17
C ILE A 318 2.53 0.66 12.91
N THR A 319 2.69 1.95 13.28
CA THR A 319 3.96 2.65 13.10
C THR A 319 4.97 2.37 14.22
N THR A 320 4.58 1.73 15.31
CA THR A 320 5.48 1.31 16.41
C THR A 320 5.77 -0.19 16.42
N LEU A 321 5.31 -0.96 15.43
CA LEU A 321 5.58 -2.39 15.33
C LEU A 321 7.08 -2.67 15.32
N GLY A 322 7.51 -3.66 16.10
CA GLY A 322 8.92 -4.01 16.27
C GLY A 322 9.71 -3.12 17.23
N TYR A 323 9.09 -2.07 17.79
CA TYR A 323 9.70 -1.17 18.76
C TYR A 323 9.12 -1.39 20.17
N SER A 324 9.98 -1.44 21.19
CA SER A 324 9.54 -1.48 22.59
C SER A 324 8.88 -0.15 22.98
N SER A 325 7.73 -0.22 23.64
CA SER A 325 7.05 0.93 24.24
C SER A 325 7.65 1.32 25.59
#